data_AF-A0A1N7Q4X0-F1
#
_entry.id   AF-A0A1N7Q4X0-F1
#
_cell.length_a   1.000
_cell.length_b   1.000
_cell.length_c   1.000
_cell.angle_alpha   90.00
_cell.angle_beta   90.00
_cell.angle_gamma   90.00
#
_symmetry.space_group_name_H-M   'P 1'
#
loop_
_entity.id
_entity.type
_entity.pdbx_description
1 polymer ?
#
loop_
_entity_poly.entity_id
_entity_poly.type
_entity_poly.pdbx_seq_one_letter_code
_entity_poly.pdbx_strand_id
1 'polypeptide(L)'
;MTDAPVQIAGSVIAAINCSADVSEQLSAAFPDLQFLHFPNETELVSRWEKQRINISCIITQSEIIAPAGVSLLGTLQKKKLPVVPVVILCEHANSNLMQVALKAGVADVFTLPFHLEAVQTRIDFLLKHGHLIHNRPQNQQSNLFKEYKTPLGKRIFDIVFAGGALLMLSPVFLVVFLALKLESKGPVFYYSYRVGNGYNIFKFYKFRSMYVNADKRLKDLKHLNQYDKASEEESTDVFTETLCDDCIKAGSKCQFPLYSDKNTWCEKQYRNSKKSASGSAFFKLKNDPRITKVGKILRNTSIDELPQLWNVVIGDMSIVGNRPLPLYEAEKLTTDKYALRFLAPAGITGLWQVEKRGKGEMSEEERLMLDNVYARNHSVMNDIRLVLKTIPALFQKENV
;
A
#
# COMPACT_ATOMS: atom_id res chain seq x y z
N MET A 1 -23.14 -0.51 -28.83
CA MET A 1 -24.56 -0.13 -28.63
C MET A 1 -24.54 1.37 -28.44
N THR A 2 -25.29 2.08 -29.28
CA THR A 2 -25.31 3.54 -29.40
C THR A 2 -25.79 4.20 -28.11
N ASP A 3 -24.96 5.07 -27.53
CA ASP A 3 -25.33 5.97 -26.44
C ASP A 3 -26.40 6.95 -26.94
N ALA A 4 -27.67 6.62 -26.70
CA ALA A 4 -28.75 7.58 -26.83
C ALA A 4 -28.61 8.60 -25.68
N PRO A 5 -28.67 9.91 -25.96
CA PRO A 5 -28.69 10.92 -24.92
C PRO A 5 -29.95 10.71 -24.07
N VAL A 6 -29.77 10.38 -22.79
CA VAL A 6 -30.87 10.39 -21.82
C VAL A 6 -31.40 11.83 -21.79
N GLN A 7 -32.63 12.03 -22.27
CA GLN A 7 -33.33 13.30 -22.15
C GLN A 7 -33.51 13.63 -20.66
N ILE A 8 -32.90 14.73 -20.21
CA ILE A 8 -32.89 15.20 -18.81
C ILE A 8 -34.18 15.97 -18.44
N ALA A 9 -35.05 16.25 -19.41
CA ALA A 9 -36.29 16.98 -19.22
C ALA A 9 -37.25 16.22 -18.27
N GLY A 10 -37.57 16.83 -17.11
CA GLY A 10 -38.51 16.27 -16.12
C GLY A 10 -37.87 15.49 -14.96
N SER A 11 -36.55 15.61 -14.74
CA SER A 11 -35.88 15.03 -13.56
C SER A 11 -36.22 15.79 -12.28
N VAL A 12 -36.54 15.04 -11.21
CA VAL A 12 -36.89 15.60 -9.89
C VAL A 12 -35.69 15.56 -8.96
N ILE A 13 -35.35 16.69 -8.35
CA ILE A 13 -34.35 16.80 -7.28
C ILE A 13 -35.08 16.88 -5.94
N ALA A 14 -34.71 16.00 -4.99
CA ALA A 14 -35.17 16.09 -3.61
C ALA A 14 -34.23 16.99 -2.80
N ALA A 15 -34.72 18.10 -2.28
CA ALA A 15 -34.00 19.01 -1.41
C ALA A 15 -34.42 18.81 0.05
N ILE A 16 -33.50 18.41 0.93
CA ILE A 16 -33.76 18.15 2.36
C ILE A 16 -33.12 19.26 3.20
N ASN A 17 -33.88 19.84 4.14
CA ASN A 17 -33.39 20.83 5.10
C ASN A 17 -32.76 22.09 4.47
N CYS A 18 -32.96 22.32 3.18
CA CYS A 18 -32.39 23.48 2.50
C CYS A 18 -33.04 24.77 3.00
N SER A 19 -32.21 25.74 3.41
CA SER A 19 -32.69 27.09 3.75
C SER A 19 -33.32 27.76 2.54
N ALA A 20 -34.09 28.84 2.78
CA ALA A 20 -34.72 29.58 1.69
C ALA A 20 -33.69 30.11 0.67
N ASP A 21 -32.56 30.64 1.17
CA ASP A 21 -31.46 31.16 0.34
C ASP A 21 -30.82 30.05 -0.52
N VAL A 22 -30.47 28.91 0.08
CA VAL A 22 -29.91 27.76 -0.67
C VAL A 22 -30.91 27.23 -1.70
N SER A 23 -32.20 27.19 -1.35
CA SER A 23 -33.27 26.74 -2.24
C SER A 23 -33.44 27.67 -3.45
N GLU A 24 -33.35 28.98 -3.23
CA GLU A 24 -33.42 29.99 -4.30
C GLU A 24 -32.20 29.90 -5.23
N GLN A 25 -30.99 29.81 -4.66
CA GLN A 25 -29.75 29.64 -5.43
C GLN A 25 -29.76 28.37 -6.29
N LEU A 26 -30.21 27.24 -5.73
CA LEU A 26 -30.32 25.98 -6.47
C LEU A 26 -31.39 26.05 -7.57
N SER A 27 -32.55 26.63 -7.28
CA SER A 27 -33.61 26.76 -8.28
C SER A 27 -33.20 27.68 -9.43
N ALA A 28 -32.45 28.75 -9.13
CA ALA A 28 -31.90 29.65 -10.14
C ALA A 28 -30.82 28.99 -11.02
N ALA A 29 -29.99 28.11 -10.46
CA ALA A 29 -28.97 27.37 -11.20
C ALA A 29 -29.55 26.30 -12.14
N PHE A 30 -30.75 25.78 -11.84
CA PHE A 30 -31.35 24.67 -12.59
C PHE A 30 -32.82 24.96 -12.96
N PRO A 31 -33.07 25.86 -13.92
CA PRO A 31 -34.44 26.25 -14.29
C PRO A 31 -35.26 25.11 -14.91
N ASP A 32 -34.61 24.12 -15.52
CA ASP A 32 -35.26 22.99 -16.19
C ASP A 32 -35.55 21.79 -15.25
N LEU A 33 -35.15 21.88 -13.98
CA LEU A 33 -35.30 20.81 -13.00
C LEU A 33 -36.37 21.13 -11.96
N GLN A 34 -37.12 20.10 -11.56
CA GLN A 34 -38.13 20.25 -10.52
C GLN A 34 -37.54 19.95 -9.14
N PHE A 35 -37.59 20.93 -8.23
CA PHE A 35 -37.20 20.73 -6.84
C PHE A 35 -38.40 20.36 -5.97
N LEU A 36 -38.30 19.25 -5.25
CA LEU A 36 -39.22 18.87 -4.19
C LEU A 36 -38.53 19.08 -2.84
N HIS A 37 -39.08 19.98 -2.03
CA HIS A 37 -38.54 20.31 -0.72
C HIS A 37 -39.12 19.42 0.37
N PHE A 38 -38.24 18.96 1.25
CA PHE A 38 -38.55 18.12 2.40
C PHE A 38 -37.94 18.71 3.67
N PRO A 39 -38.72 18.83 4.75
CA PRO A 39 -38.24 19.41 6.01
C PRO A 39 -37.42 18.43 6.85
N ASN A 40 -37.33 17.16 6.47
CA ASN A 40 -36.45 16.15 7.05
C ASN A 40 -36.40 14.89 6.17
N GLU A 41 -35.46 14.00 6.48
CA GLU A 41 -35.25 12.75 5.77
C GLU A 41 -36.39 11.73 5.93
N THR A 42 -37.09 11.76 7.06
CA THR A 42 -38.18 10.81 7.33
C THR A 42 -39.36 11.06 6.40
N GLU A 43 -39.68 12.33 6.15
CA GLU A 43 -40.73 12.72 5.21
C GLU A 43 -40.36 12.36 3.76
N LEU A 44 -39.12 12.61 3.35
CA LEU A 44 -38.61 12.18 2.05
C LEU A 44 -38.83 10.68 1.86
N VAL A 45 -38.34 9.86 2.78
CA VAL A 45 -38.42 8.40 2.69
C VAL A 45 -39.88 7.94 2.67
N SER A 46 -40.72 8.45 3.58
CA SER A 46 -42.13 8.05 3.62
C SER A 46 -42.88 8.45 2.35
N ARG A 47 -42.63 9.64 1.80
CA ARG A 47 -43.32 10.12 0.60
C ARG A 47 -42.85 9.37 -0.64
N TRP A 48 -41.54 9.08 -0.73
CA TRP A 48 -40.98 8.30 -1.82
C TRP A 48 -41.54 6.88 -1.85
N GLU A 49 -41.65 6.20 -0.71
CA GLU A 49 -42.27 4.88 -0.61
C GLU A 49 -43.74 4.88 -1.05
N LYS A 50 -44.52 5.89 -0.63
CA LYS A 50 -45.96 5.96 -0.89
C LYS A 50 -46.31 6.41 -2.31
N GLN A 51 -45.60 7.41 -2.84
CA GLN A 51 -45.96 8.09 -4.10
C GLN A 51 -45.09 7.68 -5.29
N ARG A 52 -44.08 6.82 -5.09
CA ARG A 52 -43.14 6.37 -6.14
C ARG A 52 -42.61 7.53 -7.00
N ILE A 53 -42.12 8.56 -6.32
CA ILE A 53 -41.52 9.73 -6.98
C ILE A 53 -40.25 9.30 -7.73
N ASN A 54 -40.08 9.78 -8.96
CA ASN A 54 -38.89 9.53 -9.76
C ASN A 54 -37.81 10.57 -9.44
N ILE A 55 -37.14 10.42 -8.29
CA ILE A 55 -36.07 11.31 -7.87
C ILE A 55 -34.77 10.90 -8.59
N SER A 56 -34.09 11.88 -9.19
CA SER A 56 -32.82 11.70 -9.92
C SER A 56 -31.60 12.07 -9.08
N CYS A 57 -31.75 12.92 -8.07
CA CYS A 57 -30.68 13.35 -7.17
C CYS A 57 -31.27 13.84 -5.83
N ILE A 58 -30.52 13.65 -4.74
CA ILE A 58 -30.86 14.19 -3.41
C ILE A 58 -29.80 15.22 -3.05
N ILE A 59 -30.25 16.41 -2.65
CA ILE A 59 -29.42 17.46 -2.06
C ILE A 59 -29.89 17.64 -0.62
N THR A 60 -28.98 17.56 0.33
CA THR A 60 -29.30 17.70 1.75
C THR A 60 -28.44 18.79 2.37
N GLN A 61 -29.05 19.77 3.01
CA GLN A 61 -28.34 20.76 3.82
C GLN A 61 -28.26 20.25 5.26
N SER A 62 -27.12 19.69 5.62
CA SER A 62 -26.91 19.01 6.90
C SER A 62 -25.42 18.83 7.18
N GLU A 63 -25.08 18.71 8.46
CA GLU A 63 -23.77 18.18 8.86
C GLU A 63 -23.57 16.75 8.36
N ILE A 64 -22.32 16.36 8.11
CA ILE A 64 -21.97 15.06 7.52
C ILE A 64 -22.41 13.90 8.43
N ILE A 65 -22.18 14.03 9.74
CA ILE A 65 -22.57 13.04 10.76
C ILE A 65 -23.91 13.45 11.38
N ALA A 66 -24.97 13.38 10.58
CA ALA A 66 -26.32 13.70 11.02
C ALA A 66 -27.35 12.74 10.38
N PRO A 67 -28.61 12.74 10.86
CA PRO A 67 -29.68 11.92 10.28
C PRO A 67 -29.90 12.16 8.78
N ALA A 68 -29.95 13.43 8.37
CA ALA A 68 -30.06 13.83 6.96
C ALA A 68 -28.71 13.84 6.21
N GLY A 69 -27.61 13.47 6.87
CA GLY A 69 -26.28 13.34 6.29
C GLY A 69 -25.99 11.89 5.86
N VAL A 70 -24.90 11.32 6.37
CA VAL A 70 -24.48 9.94 6.03
C VAL A 70 -25.52 8.87 6.41
N SER A 71 -26.26 9.07 7.50
CA SER A 71 -27.26 8.10 7.99
C SER A 71 -28.44 7.91 7.03
N LEU A 72 -28.70 8.91 6.16
CA LEU A 72 -29.71 8.85 5.13
C LEU A 72 -29.46 7.68 4.16
N LEU A 73 -28.22 7.50 3.71
CA LEU A 73 -27.88 6.46 2.74
C LEU A 73 -28.20 5.06 3.27
N GLY A 74 -27.89 4.80 4.55
CA GLY A 74 -28.24 3.55 5.22
C GLY A 74 -29.75 3.34 5.31
N THR A 75 -30.51 4.41 5.52
CA THR A 75 -31.98 4.37 5.56
C THR A 75 -32.57 4.06 4.18
N LEU A 76 -32.09 4.72 3.13
CA LEU A 76 -32.51 4.47 1.73
C LEU A 76 -32.24 3.03 1.32
N GLN A 77 -31.05 2.51 1.66
CA GLN A 77 -30.67 1.11 1.40
C GLN A 77 -31.57 0.12 2.16
N LYS A 78 -31.81 0.36 3.45
CA LYS A 78 -32.66 -0.50 4.28
C LYS A 78 -34.10 -0.56 3.76
N LYS A 79 -34.61 0.55 3.24
CA LYS A 79 -35.94 0.62 2.61
C LYS A 79 -35.98 0.13 1.15
N LYS A 80 -34.85 -0.30 0.59
CA LYS A 80 -34.73 -0.78 -0.80
C LYS A 80 -35.22 0.25 -1.83
N LEU A 81 -34.98 1.54 -1.55
CA LEU A 81 -35.28 2.62 -2.50
C LEU A 81 -34.23 2.66 -3.63
N PRO A 82 -34.57 3.25 -4.80
CA PRO A 82 -33.62 3.41 -5.90
C PRO A 82 -32.34 4.13 -5.46
N VAL A 83 -31.20 3.66 -5.96
CA VAL A 83 -29.91 4.29 -5.67
C VAL A 83 -29.76 5.54 -6.53
N VAL A 84 -29.69 6.69 -5.88
CA VAL A 84 -29.52 8.00 -6.50
C VAL A 84 -28.32 8.72 -5.87
N PRO A 85 -27.66 9.63 -6.60
CA PRO A 85 -26.60 10.45 -6.01
C PRO A 85 -27.14 11.31 -4.87
N VAL A 86 -26.39 11.34 -3.76
CA VAL A 86 -26.66 12.19 -2.59
C VAL A 86 -25.54 13.20 -2.47
N VAL A 87 -25.87 14.49 -2.48
CA VAL A 87 -24.96 15.62 -2.30
C VAL A 87 -25.25 16.30 -0.97
N ILE A 88 -24.22 16.49 -0.15
CA ILE A 88 -24.35 17.13 1.17
C ILE A 88 -23.83 18.57 1.09
N LEU A 89 -24.63 19.52 1.57
CA LEU A 89 -24.25 20.92 1.81
C LEU A 89 -24.10 21.09 3.32
N CYS A 90 -22.88 21.29 3.81
CA CYS A 90 -22.57 21.35 5.25
C CYS A 90 -21.89 22.66 5.63
N GLU A 91 -21.94 23.06 6.90
CA GLU A 91 -21.16 24.21 7.37
C GLU A 91 -19.71 23.82 7.65
N HIS A 92 -19.50 22.61 8.20
CA HIS A 92 -18.20 22.16 8.64
C HIS A 92 -17.72 20.91 7.89
N ALA A 93 -16.56 21.00 7.24
CA ALA A 93 -15.88 19.85 6.66
C ALA A 93 -14.39 19.83 6.99
N ASN A 94 -13.86 18.64 7.26
CA ASN A 94 -12.42 18.38 7.38
C ASN A 94 -12.08 17.08 6.65
N SER A 95 -10.78 16.79 6.46
CA SER A 95 -10.33 15.61 5.70
C SER A 95 -10.88 14.29 6.22
N ASN A 96 -11.07 14.15 7.55
CA ASN A 96 -11.62 12.93 8.14
C ASN A 96 -13.11 12.80 7.84
N LEU A 97 -13.87 13.89 8.00
CA LEU A 97 -15.31 13.92 7.71
C LEU A 97 -15.59 13.68 6.22
N MET A 98 -14.77 14.26 5.33
CA MET A 98 -14.86 14.01 3.89
C MET A 98 -14.60 12.53 3.56
N GLN A 99 -13.61 11.90 4.20
CA GLN A 99 -13.40 10.46 4.02
C GLN A 99 -14.57 9.62 4.52
N VAL A 100 -15.22 10.01 5.62
CA VAL A 100 -16.41 9.31 6.14
C VAL A 100 -17.57 9.43 5.14
N ALA A 101 -17.83 10.63 4.62
CA ALA A 101 -18.87 10.85 3.62
C ALA A 101 -18.64 10.02 2.35
N LEU A 102 -17.43 10.08 1.79
CA LEU A 102 -17.08 9.35 0.56
C LEU A 102 -17.14 7.84 0.74
N LYS A 103 -16.65 7.32 1.89
CA LYS A 103 -16.74 5.88 2.21
C LYS A 103 -18.18 5.40 2.37
N ALA A 104 -19.08 6.26 2.85
CA ALA A 104 -20.49 5.93 2.96
C ALA A 104 -21.23 5.91 1.62
N GLY A 105 -20.62 6.40 0.54
CA GLY A 105 -21.22 6.48 -0.79
C GLY A 105 -21.91 7.81 -1.09
N VAL A 106 -21.62 8.87 -0.31
CA VAL A 106 -22.04 10.24 -0.66
C VAL A 106 -21.37 10.64 -1.97
N ALA A 107 -22.14 11.20 -2.91
CA ALA A 107 -21.67 11.54 -4.25
C ALA A 107 -20.72 12.75 -4.24
N ASP A 108 -21.04 13.75 -3.41
CA ASP A 108 -20.16 14.87 -3.12
C ASP A 108 -20.56 15.63 -1.86
N VAL A 109 -19.63 16.45 -1.35
CA VAL A 109 -19.86 17.33 -0.19
C VAL A 109 -19.36 18.73 -0.50
N PHE A 110 -20.22 19.73 -0.31
CA PHE A 110 -19.90 21.14 -0.43
C PHE A 110 -20.00 21.83 0.93
N THR A 111 -19.10 22.78 1.18
CA THR A 111 -19.11 23.61 2.39
C THR A 111 -19.80 24.94 2.12
N LEU A 112 -20.61 25.40 3.08
CA LEU A 112 -21.26 26.71 3.03
C LEU A 112 -20.29 27.81 3.52
N PRO A 113 -20.22 28.96 2.85
CA PRO A 113 -20.83 29.26 1.54
C PRO A 113 -20.10 28.54 0.39
N PHE A 114 -20.85 27.99 -0.56
CA PHE A 114 -20.29 27.28 -1.72
C PHE A 114 -20.25 28.16 -2.97
N HIS A 115 -19.41 27.78 -3.93
CA HIS A 115 -19.45 28.35 -5.29
C HIS A 115 -20.54 27.67 -6.12
N LEU A 116 -21.52 28.45 -6.60
CA LEU A 116 -22.69 27.94 -7.33
C LEU A 116 -22.29 27.15 -8.59
N GLU A 117 -21.30 27.64 -9.35
CA GLU A 117 -20.81 26.98 -10.57
C GLU A 117 -20.25 25.57 -10.29
N ALA A 118 -19.60 25.37 -9.14
CA ALA A 118 -19.03 24.08 -8.76
C ALA A 118 -20.14 23.07 -8.44
N VAL A 119 -21.17 23.51 -7.69
CA VAL A 119 -22.36 22.71 -7.40
C VAL A 119 -23.11 22.38 -8.69
N GLN A 120 -23.26 23.37 -9.58
CA GLN A 120 -23.93 23.23 -10.87
C GLN A 120 -23.27 22.17 -11.74
N THR A 121 -21.97 22.35 -12.01
CA THR A 121 -21.15 21.43 -12.80
C THR A 121 -21.22 20.00 -12.27
N ARG A 122 -21.19 19.86 -10.94
CA ARG A 122 -21.19 18.54 -10.30
C ARG A 122 -22.54 17.85 -10.42
N ILE A 123 -23.65 18.54 -10.15
CA ILE A 123 -24.98 17.95 -10.26
C ILE A 123 -25.28 17.59 -11.72
N ASP A 124 -24.94 18.45 -12.69
CA ASP A 124 -25.10 18.14 -14.12
C ASP A 124 -24.33 16.87 -14.51
N PHE A 125 -23.08 16.76 -14.04
CA PHE A 125 -22.29 15.55 -14.22
C PHE A 125 -22.96 14.32 -13.60
N LEU A 126 -23.50 14.44 -12.38
CA LEU A 126 -24.17 13.35 -11.68
C LEU A 126 -25.50 12.95 -12.32
N LEU A 127 -26.28 13.89 -12.86
CA LEU A 127 -27.52 13.58 -13.58
C LEU A 127 -27.22 12.87 -14.90
N LYS A 128 -26.18 13.30 -15.61
CA LYS A 128 -25.77 12.70 -16.89
C LYS A 128 -25.10 11.33 -16.73
N HIS A 129 -24.25 11.18 -15.72
CA HIS A 129 -23.37 10.00 -15.55
C HIS A 129 -23.65 9.18 -14.30
N GLY A 130 -24.65 9.54 -13.48
CA GLY A 130 -24.91 8.91 -12.18
C GLY A 130 -25.17 7.41 -12.26
N HIS A 131 -25.81 6.95 -13.34
CA HIS A 131 -26.02 5.53 -13.59
C HIS A 131 -24.70 4.74 -13.74
N LEU A 132 -23.62 5.34 -14.26
CA LEU A 132 -22.30 4.71 -14.38
C LEU A 132 -21.56 4.62 -13.04
N ILE A 133 -21.84 5.58 -12.15
CA ILE A 133 -21.21 5.68 -10.83
C ILE A 133 -21.86 4.67 -9.87
N HIS A 134 -23.19 4.57 -9.91
CA HIS A 134 -23.96 3.71 -9.01
C HIS A 134 -24.10 2.27 -9.48
N ASN A 135 -24.03 2.01 -10.80
CA ASN A 135 -23.96 0.64 -11.33
C ASN A 135 -22.55 0.03 -11.24
N ARG A 136 -21.58 0.68 -10.59
CA ARG A 136 -20.38 -0.05 -10.17
C ARG A 136 -20.82 -1.09 -9.14
N PRO A 137 -20.73 -2.39 -9.43
CA PRO A 137 -20.98 -3.37 -8.39
C PRO A 137 -20.01 -3.06 -7.25
N GLN A 138 -20.54 -2.76 -6.06
CA GLN A 138 -19.72 -2.52 -4.85
C GLN A 138 -18.76 -3.70 -4.58
N ASN A 139 -19.04 -4.88 -5.15
CA ASN A 139 -18.19 -6.07 -5.16
C ASN A 139 -16.97 -6.03 -6.11
N GLN A 140 -16.78 -5.02 -6.97
CA GLN A 140 -15.60 -4.96 -7.85
C GLN A 140 -14.43 -4.14 -7.29
N GLN A 141 -14.66 -3.16 -6.41
CA GLN A 141 -13.55 -2.43 -5.79
C GLN A 141 -12.78 -3.26 -4.76
N SER A 142 -13.44 -4.23 -4.12
CA SER A 142 -12.75 -5.20 -3.24
C SER A 142 -11.94 -6.26 -4.00
N ASN A 143 -12.13 -6.38 -5.32
CA ASN A 143 -11.44 -7.39 -6.14
C ASN A 143 -10.25 -6.84 -6.95
N LEU A 144 -10.03 -5.52 -6.97
CA LEU A 144 -8.84 -4.94 -7.61
C LEU A 144 -7.54 -5.30 -6.87
N PHE A 145 -7.63 -5.50 -5.56
CA PHE A 145 -6.57 -6.06 -4.74
C PHE A 145 -7.01 -7.44 -4.26
N LYS A 146 -6.82 -8.45 -5.10
CA LYS A 146 -6.98 -9.84 -4.65
C LYS A 146 -5.86 -10.10 -3.64
N GLU A 147 -6.17 -9.96 -2.35
CA GLU A 147 -5.25 -10.36 -1.28
C GLU A 147 -4.83 -11.79 -1.55
N TYR A 148 -3.54 -12.02 -1.76
CA TYR A 148 -3.03 -13.35 -1.98
C TYR A 148 -3.32 -14.18 -0.73
N LYS A 149 -4.19 -15.19 -0.89
CA LYS A 149 -4.44 -16.19 0.13
C LYS A 149 -3.57 -17.40 -0.15
N THR A 150 -2.78 -17.81 0.82
CA THR A 150 -1.97 -19.02 0.72
C THR A 150 -2.88 -20.22 0.45
N PRO A 151 -2.63 -21.00 -0.61
CA PRO A 151 -3.40 -22.21 -0.87
C PRO A 151 -3.33 -23.17 0.32
N LEU A 152 -4.42 -23.90 0.60
CA LEU A 152 -4.49 -24.81 1.75
C LEU A 152 -3.34 -25.83 1.77
N GLY A 153 -3.00 -26.42 0.63
CA GLY A 153 -1.90 -27.38 0.53
C GLY A 153 -0.54 -26.76 0.90
N LYS A 154 -0.29 -25.51 0.48
CA LYS A 154 0.91 -24.76 0.87
C LYS A 154 0.91 -24.47 2.37
N ARG A 155 -0.24 -24.05 2.91
CA ARG A 155 -0.38 -23.73 4.33
C ARG A 155 -0.14 -24.95 5.23
N ILE A 156 -0.66 -26.12 4.85
CA ILE A 156 -0.44 -27.38 5.56
C ILE A 156 1.06 -27.73 5.54
N PHE A 157 1.70 -27.64 4.37
CA PHE A 157 3.14 -27.86 4.25
C PHE A 157 3.94 -26.93 5.17
N ASP A 158 3.63 -25.64 5.16
CA ASP A 158 4.32 -24.64 5.99
C ASP A 158 4.19 -24.95 7.49
N ILE A 159 2.99 -25.29 7.98
CA ILE A 159 2.75 -25.62 9.39
C ILE A 159 3.48 -26.91 9.80
N VAL A 160 3.37 -27.97 8.99
CA VAL A 160 4.00 -29.26 9.29
C VAL A 160 5.52 -29.13 9.29
N PHE A 161 6.09 -28.45 8.28
CA PHE A 161 7.52 -28.25 8.18
C PHE A 161 8.05 -27.36 9.30
N ALA A 162 7.42 -26.20 9.55
CA ALA A 162 7.85 -25.28 10.59
C ALA A 162 7.67 -25.87 11.99
N GLY A 163 6.55 -26.54 12.25
CA GLY A 163 6.28 -27.22 13.52
C GLY A 163 7.27 -28.35 13.79
N GLY A 164 7.53 -29.19 12.79
CA GLY A 164 8.56 -30.24 12.88
C GLY A 164 9.96 -29.67 13.12
N ALA A 165 10.33 -28.61 12.40
CA ALA A 165 11.62 -27.93 12.59
C ALA A 165 11.74 -27.31 14.00
N LEU A 166 10.69 -26.66 14.51
CA LEU A 166 10.68 -26.10 15.87
C LEU A 166 10.84 -27.18 16.95
N LEU A 167 10.17 -28.32 16.80
CA LEU A 167 10.31 -29.45 17.72
C LEU A 167 11.75 -30.01 17.69
N MET A 168 12.29 -30.26 16.50
CA MET A 168 13.65 -30.77 16.32
C MET A 168 14.71 -29.78 16.85
N LEU A 169 14.52 -28.48 16.64
CA LEU A 169 15.45 -27.43 17.06
C LEU A 169 15.25 -26.99 18.50
N SER A 170 14.24 -27.50 19.22
CA SER A 170 13.96 -27.11 20.60
C SER A 170 15.16 -27.19 21.55
N PRO A 171 16.08 -28.18 21.46
CA PRO A 171 17.29 -28.18 22.29
C PRO A 171 18.23 -27.02 21.97
N VAL A 172 18.35 -26.67 20.68
CA VAL A 172 19.16 -25.53 20.22
C VAL A 172 18.56 -24.22 20.73
N PHE A 173 17.23 -24.07 20.65
CA PHE A 173 16.54 -22.91 21.21
C PHE A 173 16.82 -22.73 22.71
N LEU A 174 16.83 -23.83 23.49
CA LEU A 174 17.14 -23.79 24.91
C LEU A 174 18.58 -23.34 25.19
N VAL A 175 19.57 -23.90 24.46
CA VAL A 175 20.98 -23.53 24.61
C VAL A 175 21.20 -22.05 24.27
N VAL A 176 20.63 -21.58 23.15
CA VAL A 176 20.73 -20.17 22.74
C VAL A 176 20.05 -19.26 23.75
N PHE A 177 18.89 -19.67 24.28
CA PHE A 177 18.17 -18.93 25.31
C PHE A 177 19.02 -18.73 26.57
N LEU A 178 19.65 -19.80 27.06
CA LEU A 178 20.54 -19.75 28.22
C LEU A 178 21.76 -18.86 27.93
N ALA A 179 22.42 -19.04 26.78
CA ALA A 179 23.59 -18.27 26.40
C ALA A 179 23.31 -16.75 26.35
N LEU A 180 22.18 -16.36 25.74
CA LEU A 180 21.79 -14.95 25.64
C LEU A 180 21.38 -14.34 26.99
N LYS A 181 20.77 -15.14 27.87
CA LYS A 181 20.35 -14.70 29.20
C LYS A 181 21.53 -14.56 30.17
N LEU A 182 22.56 -15.40 30.02
CA LEU A 182 23.82 -15.31 30.77
C LEU A 182 24.69 -14.13 30.30
N GLU A 183 24.70 -13.83 29.00
CA GLU A 183 25.53 -12.75 28.45
C GLU A 183 24.99 -11.34 28.79
N SER A 184 23.68 -11.13 28.72
CA SER A 184 23.10 -9.80 29.00
C SER A 184 21.66 -9.85 29.53
N LYS A 185 21.34 -8.95 30.46
CA LYS A 185 19.98 -8.81 31.02
C LYS A 185 18.99 -8.37 29.92
N GLY A 186 17.74 -8.83 30.00
CA GLY A 186 16.64 -8.44 29.09
C GLY A 186 16.05 -9.60 28.28
N PRO A 187 15.12 -9.30 27.34
CA PRO A 187 14.40 -10.31 26.59
C PRO A 187 15.30 -11.03 25.58
N VAL A 188 15.15 -12.35 25.47
CA VAL A 188 15.90 -13.19 24.53
C VAL A 188 15.39 -13.02 23.09
N PHE A 189 14.09 -12.82 22.92
CA PHE A 189 13.48 -12.58 21.62
C PHE A 189 13.37 -11.08 21.34
N TYR A 190 13.65 -10.72 20.09
CA TYR A 190 13.49 -9.39 19.54
C TYR A 190 12.58 -9.47 18.31
N TYR A 191 11.85 -8.39 18.02
CA TYR A 191 11.09 -8.30 16.78
C TYR A 191 11.36 -6.97 16.07
N SER A 192 11.30 -7.01 14.74
CA SER A 192 11.29 -5.81 13.90
C SER A 192 10.06 -5.80 13.00
N TYR A 193 9.55 -4.63 12.66
CA TYR A 193 8.47 -4.55 11.67
C TYR A 193 9.00 -4.80 10.27
N ARG A 194 8.25 -5.61 9.52
CA ARG A 194 8.54 -5.95 8.13
C ARG A 194 7.27 -5.92 7.29
N VAL A 195 7.43 -5.58 6.02
CA VAL A 195 6.40 -5.63 4.99
C VAL A 195 6.46 -6.98 4.30
N GLY A 196 5.33 -7.68 4.30
CA GLY A 196 5.12 -8.96 3.64
C GLY A 196 4.13 -8.88 2.49
N ASN A 197 3.38 -9.96 2.32
CA ASN A 197 2.38 -10.11 1.27
C ASN A 197 1.26 -9.06 1.37
N GLY A 198 0.83 -8.50 0.24
CA GLY A 198 -0.21 -7.48 0.18
C GLY A 198 0.17 -6.18 0.88
N TYR A 199 1.48 -5.93 1.07
CA TYR A 199 1.98 -4.81 1.88
C TYR A 199 1.61 -4.89 3.37
N ASN A 200 1.20 -6.07 3.85
CA ASN A 200 0.86 -6.27 5.25
C ASN A 200 2.11 -6.18 6.14
N ILE A 201 1.99 -5.42 7.23
CA ILE A 201 3.06 -5.22 8.20
C ILE A 201 2.91 -6.24 9.33
N PHE A 202 3.97 -6.97 9.64
CA PHE A 202 3.97 -7.96 10.72
C PHE A 202 5.23 -7.90 11.58
N LYS A 203 5.19 -8.56 12.74
CA LYS A 203 6.30 -8.65 13.67
C LYS A 203 7.25 -9.76 13.24
N PHE A 204 8.41 -9.42 12.73
CA PHE A 204 9.44 -10.37 12.31
C PHE A 204 10.34 -10.76 13.49
N TYR A 205 10.19 -11.99 13.99
CA TYR A 205 10.87 -12.46 15.20
C TYR A 205 12.30 -12.92 14.93
N LYS A 206 13.19 -12.62 15.87
CA LYS A 206 14.59 -13.06 15.89
C LYS A 206 15.07 -13.30 17.31
N PHE A 207 16.18 -14.02 17.45
CA PHE A 207 16.94 -13.93 18.69
C PHE A 207 17.65 -12.59 18.78
N ARG A 208 17.69 -12.04 19.99
CA ARG A 208 18.42 -10.82 20.28
C ARG A 208 19.91 -11.04 20.04
N SER A 209 20.47 -10.31 19.09
CA SER A 209 21.91 -10.32 18.78
C SER A 209 22.64 -9.04 19.22
N MET A 210 21.92 -8.06 19.80
CA MET A 210 22.44 -6.74 20.18
C MET A 210 22.16 -6.44 21.65
N TYR A 211 22.99 -5.59 22.26
CA TYR A 211 22.77 -5.14 23.64
C TYR A 211 21.47 -4.33 23.77
N VAL A 212 20.85 -4.40 24.96
CA VAL A 212 19.69 -3.56 25.29
C VAL A 212 20.13 -2.08 25.24
N ASN A 213 19.40 -1.24 24.50
CA ASN A 213 19.69 0.16 24.15
C ASN A 213 20.64 0.40 22.95
N ALA A 214 20.91 -0.61 22.13
CA ALA A 214 21.64 -0.46 20.87
C ALA A 214 21.03 0.61 19.92
N ASP A 215 19.71 0.79 19.94
CA ASP A 215 18.99 1.69 19.05
C ASP A 215 19.31 3.18 19.30
N LYS A 216 19.65 3.55 20.54
CA LYS A 216 20.04 4.93 20.88
C LYS A 216 21.33 5.37 20.17
N ARG A 217 22.17 4.42 19.75
CA ARG A 217 23.43 4.65 19.03
C ARG A 217 23.28 4.59 17.50
N LEU A 218 22.07 4.39 16.96
CA LEU A 218 21.85 4.26 15.51
C LEU A 218 22.11 5.57 14.76
N LYS A 219 21.81 6.73 15.37
CA LYS A 219 22.05 8.04 14.77
C LYS A 219 23.54 8.29 14.53
N ASP A 220 24.38 7.87 15.47
CA ASP A 220 25.83 8.08 15.42
C ASP A 220 26.53 7.18 14.39
N LEU A 221 25.87 6.10 13.93
CA LEU A 221 26.46 5.07 13.06
C LEU A 221 25.99 5.16 11.60
N LYS A 222 25.15 6.15 11.24
CA LYS A 222 24.68 6.31 9.84
C LYS A 222 25.82 6.49 8.85
N HIS A 223 26.90 7.17 9.26
CA HIS A 223 28.10 7.42 8.43
C HIS A 223 28.88 6.15 8.05
N LEU A 224 28.57 4.99 8.65
CA LEU A 224 29.28 3.72 8.41
C LEU A 224 28.54 2.81 7.42
N ASN A 225 27.46 3.29 6.78
CA ASN A 225 26.70 2.51 5.81
C ASN A 225 27.58 2.05 4.64
N GLN A 226 27.65 0.74 4.41
CA GLN A 226 28.49 0.14 3.38
C GLN A 226 28.09 0.56 1.96
N TYR A 227 26.82 0.92 1.77
CA TYR A 227 26.24 1.22 0.48
C TYR A 227 26.18 2.73 0.15
N ASP A 228 26.58 3.60 1.08
CA ASP A 228 26.64 5.07 0.85
C ASP A 228 28.00 5.52 0.26
N LYS A 229 28.88 4.59 -0.12
CA LYS A 229 30.19 4.89 -0.74
C LYS A 229 30.12 5.50 -2.16
N ALA A 230 28.97 5.99 -2.61
CA ALA A 230 28.80 6.60 -3.92
C ALA A 230 28.14 7.99 -3.88
N SER A 231 28.08 8.64 -2.71
CA SER A 231 27.51 9.99 -2.57
C SER A 231 28.46 11.00 -1.93
N GLU A 232 29.76 10.85 -2.19
CA GLU A 232 30.77 11.90 -1.93
C GLU A 232 31.41 12.33 -3.26
N GLU A 233 30.59 12.74 -4.22
CA GLU A 233 31.00 13.80 -5.13
C GLU A 233 30.06 14.97 -4.82
N GLU A 234 30.63 16.03 -4.26
CA GLU A 234 29.95 17.32 -4.12
C GLU A 234 29.42 17.70 -5.49
N SER A 235 28.09 17.66 -5.66
CA SER A 235 27.44 18.25 -6.81
C SER A 235 27.55 19.77 -6.67
N THR A 236 28.71 20.32 -7.02
CA THR A 236 28.76 21.67 -7.58
C THR A 236 27.84 21.62 -8.80
N ASP A 237 26.65 22.22 -8.67
CA ASP A 237 25.72 22.46 -9.77
C ASP A 237 26.44 23.35 -10.81
N VAL A 238 27.22 22.71 -11.69
CA VAL A 238 27.74 23.33 -12.90
C VAL A 238 26.65 23.15 -13.96
N PHE A 239 25.97 24.26 -14.23
CA PHE A 239 24.86 24.37 -15.15
C PHE A 239 25.33 24.24 -16.61
N THR A 240 25.01 23.11 -17.25
CA THR A 240 25.03 22.97 -18.72
C THR A 240 23.89 22.06 -19.20
N GLU A 241 23.36 22.35 -20.39
CA GLU A 241 22.37 21.53 -21.09
C GLU A 241 22.95 20.15 -21.41
N THR A 242 22.76 19.18 -20.52
CA THR A 242 23.29 17.83 -20.71
C THR A 242 22.27 16.90 -21.38
N LEU A 243 22.70 16.28 -22.48
CA LEU A 243 22.01 15.17 -23.16
C LEU A 243 22.50 13.84 -22.54
N CYS A 244 21.67 12.80 -22.52
CA CYS A 244 22.12 11.46 -22.11
C CYS A 244 22.92 10.77 -23.23
N ASP A 245 23.76 9.77 -22.89
CA ASP A 245 24.62 9.04 -23.83
C ASP A 245 23.87 8.50 -25.06
N ASP A 246 22.63 8.05 -24.87
CA ASP A 246 21.78 7.57 -25.97
C ASP A 246 21.41 8.70 -26.93
N CYS A 247 21.07 9.89 -26.42
CA CYS A 247 20.75 11.06 -27.25
C CYS A 247 22.01 11.61 -27.94
N ILE A 248 23.17 11.56 -27.27
CA ILE A 248 24.46 11.92 -27.86
C ILE A 248 24.77 10.99 -29.04
N LYS A 249 24.64 9.67 -28.85
CA LYS A 249 24.85 8.67 -29.90
C LYS A 249 23.84 8.78 -31.04
N ALA A 250 22.61 9.18 -30.74
CA ALA A 250 21.57 9.39 -31.74
C ALA A 250 21.71 10.71 -32.52
N GLY A 251 22.69 11.57 -32.20
CA GLY A 251 22.97 12.82 -32.92
C GLY A 251 21.78 13.79 -32.98
N SER A 252 20.80 13.66 -32.07
CA SER A 252 19.54 14.40 -32.09
C SER A 252 19.31 15.14 -30.77
N LYS A 253 18.44 16.16 -30.80
CA LYS A 253 17.95 16.81 -29.58
C LYS A 253 17.30 15.76 -28.66
N CYS A 254 17.25 16.05 -27.36
CA CYS A 254 16.61 15.16 -26.40
C CYS A 254 15.20 14.76 -26.87
N GLN A 255 14.92 13.46 -26.97
CA GLN A 255 13.61 12.96 -27.38
C GLN A 255 12.54 13.14 -26.30
N PHE A 256 12.96 13.26 -25.03
CA PHE A 256 12.07 13.37 -23.87
C PHE A 256 12.60 14.43 -22.89
N PRO A 257 12.51 15.73 -23.23
CA PRO A 257 12.94 16.81 -22.34
C PRO A 257 11.90 17.04 -21.23
N LEU A 258 12.38 17.17 -19.99
CA LEU A 258 11.65 17.65 -18.83
C LEU A 258 11.93 19.14 -18.65
N TYR A 259 10.87 19.93 -18.50
CA TYR A 259 10.98 21.38 -18.28
C TYR A 259 10.73 21.68 -16.80
N SER A 260 11.68 22.39 -16.19
CA SER A 260 11.54 23.04 -14.88
C SER A 260 11.56 24.56 -15.09
N ASP A 261 11.11 25.34 -14.11
CA ASP A 261 10.98 26.80 -14.19
C ASP A 261 12.26 27.51 -14.66
N LYS A 262 13.44 26.87 -14.53
CA LYS A 262 14.72 27.43 -14.94
C LYS A 262 15.53 26.57 -15.92
N ASN A 263 15.26 25.27 -16.04
CA ASN A 263 16.15 24.32 -16.73
C ASN A 263 15.38 23.26 -17.54
N THR A 264 16.01 22.77 -18.62
CA THR A 264 15.58 21.59 -19.37
C THR A 264 16.48 20.40 -19.06
N TRP A 265 15.90 19.27 -18.68
CA TRP A 265 16.62 18.05 -18.34
C TRP A 265 16.22 16.93 -19.30
N CYS A 266 17.15 16.08 -19.73
CA CYS A 266 16.75 14.80 -20.34
C CYS A 266 16.10 13.90 -19.28
N GLU A 267 14.91 13.34 -19.54
CA GLU A 267 14.19 12.47 -18.59
C GLU A 267 15.07 11.30 -18.10
N LYS A 268 15.84 10.68 -18.99
CA LYS A 268 16.76 9.59 -18.65
C LYS A 268 17.86 10.06 -17.69
N GLN A 269 18.43 11.24 -17.93
CA GLN A 269 19.48 11.79 -17.09
C GLN A 269 18.93 12.20 -15.72
N TYR A 270 17.76 12.83 -15.67
CA TYR A 270 17.07 13.17 -14.43
C TYR A 270 16.74 11.92 -13.59
N ARG A 271 16.30 10.83 -14.24
CA ARG A 271 16.09 9.54 -13.55
C ARG A 271 17.40 8.95 -13.02
N ASN A 272 18.49 9.05 -13.78
CA ASN A 272 19.80 8.55 -13.34
C ASN A 272 20.36 9.39 -12.19
N SER A 273 20.31 10.72 -12.28
CA SER A 273 20.75 11.61 -11.18
C SER A 273 19.91 11.41 -9.93
N LYS A 274 18.58 11.22 -10.05
CA LYS A 274 17.73 10.85 -8.91
C LYS A 274 18.07 9.47 -8.35
N LYS A 275 18.38 8.47 -9.18
CA LYS A 275 18.80 7.14 -8.71
C LYS A 275 20.12 7.20 -7.94
N SER A 276 21.09 7.99 -8.42
CA SER A 276 22.37 8.20 -7.74
C SER A 276 22.22 9.03 -6.46
N ALA A 277 21.31 10.02 -6.46
CA ALA A 277 21.02 10.86 -5.29
C ALA A 277 20.14 10.17 -4.24
N SER A 278 19.27 9.24 -4.65
CA SER A 278 18.56 8.36 -3.72
C SER A 278 19.54 7.31 -3.21
N GLY A 279 20.23 7.62 -2.12
CA GLY A 279 21.15 6.70 -1.46
C GLY A 279 20.55 5.29 -1.33
N SER A 280 21.44 4.31 -1.32
CA SER A 280 21.15 2.87 -1.30
C SER A 280 19.87 2.48 -0.55
N ALA A 281 19.05 1.62 -1.17
CA ALA A 281 17.82 1.15 -0.53
C ALA A 281 18.14 0.35 0.75
N PHE A 282 19.25 -0.38 0.74
CA PHE A 282 19.68 -1.27 1.80
C PHE A 282 20.70 -0.59 2.73
N PHE A 283 20.53 -0.76 4.05
CA PHE A 283 21.48 -0.28 5.06
C PHE A 283 22.28 -1.48 5.63
N LYS A 284 23.61 -1.47 5.53
CA LYS A 284 24.46 -2.54 6.07
C LYS A 284 25.74 -1.99 6.70
N LEU A 285 26.02 -2.41 7.93
CA LEU A 285 27.26 -2.11 8.67
C LEU A 285 28.15 -3.35 8.67
N LYS A 286 29.44 -3.22 8.29
CA LYS A 286 30.39 -4.35 8.23
C LYS A 286 30.79 -4.87 9.62
N ASN A 287 31.04 -3.96 10.57
CA ASN A 287 31.37 -4.28 11.96
C ASN A 287 30.52 -3.42 12.89
N ASP A 288 29.33 -3.91 13.26
CA ASP A 288 28.42 -3.16 14.13
C ASP A 288 28.82 -3.35 15.61
N PRO A 289 29.27 -2.29 16.32
CA PRO A 289 29.74 -2.37 17.70
C PRO A 289 28.62 -2.67 18.70
N ARG A 290 27.37 -2.70 18.25
CA ARG A 290 26.19 -2.95 19.09
C ARG A 290 25.88 -4.44 19.24
N ILE A 291 26.53 -5.31 18.46
CA ILE A 291 26.34 -6.77 18.48
C ILE A 291 27.08 -7.37 19.70
N THR A 292 26.45 -8.32 20.40
CA THR A 292 27.12 -9.05 21.50
C THR A 292 28.06 -10.15 21.00
N LYS A 293 28.87 -10.77 21.86
CA LYS A 293 29.79 -11.84 21.43
C LYS A 293 29.00 -13.09 20.99
N VAL A 294 28.00 -13.49 21.77
CA VAL A 294 27.07 -14.56 21.38
C VAL A 294 26.26 -14.12 20.16
N GLY A 295 25.81 -12.87 20.11
CA GLY A 295 25.09 -12.31 18.96
C GLY A 295 25.86 -12.38 17.64
N LYS A 296 27.19 -12.19 17.68
CA LYS A 296 28.07 -12.35 16.51
C LYS A 296 28.07 -13.79 15.99
N ILE A 297 28.14 -14.77 16.90
CA ILE A 297 28.05 -16.20 16.55
C ILE A 297 26.68 -16.52 15.95
N LEU A 298 25.59 -16.03 16.57
CA LEU A 298 24.23 -16.27 16.10
C LEU A 298 24.00 -15.69 14.70
N ARG A 299 24.51 -14.49 14.39
CA ARG A 299 24.41 -13.90 13.04
C ARG A 299 25.25 -14.65 12.01
N ASN A 300 26.47 -15.03 12.36
CA ASN A 300 27.36 -15.76 11.46
C ASN A 300 26.81 -17.16 11.09
N THR A 301 26.07 -17.77 12.02
CA THR A 301 25.44 -19.08 11.81
C THR A 301 23.99 -18.97 11.34
N SER A 302 23.45 -17.76 11.19
CA SER A 302 22.02 -17.48 10.91
C SER A 302 21.04 -18.08 11.92
N ILE A 303 21.53 -18.51 13.09
CA ILE A 303 20.70 -19.07 14.17
C ILE A 303 19.78 -17.97 14.74
N ASP A 304 20.15 -16.69 14.63
CA ASP A 304 19.32 -15.58 15.08
C ASP A 304 17.97 -15.49 14.35
N GLU A 305 17.86 -16.11 13.18
CA GLU A 305 16.67 -16.10 12.34
C GLU A 305 15.71 -17.28 12.61
N LEU A 306 16.10 -18.29 13.39
CA LEU A 306 15.25 -19.46 13.68
C LEU A 306 13.87 -19.12 14.27
N PRO A 307 13.70 -18.08 15.12
CA PRO A 307 12.38 -17.70 15.61
C PRO A 307 11.38 -17.31 14.52
N GLN A 308 11.81 -17.03 13.30
CA GLN A 308 10.92 -16.79 12.15
C GLN A 308 10.08 -18.02 11.79
N LEU A 309 10.47 -19.23 12.19
CA LEU A 309 9.62 -20.42 12.05
C LEU A 309 8.29 -20.25 12.81
N TRP A 310 8.28 -19.46 13.90
CA TRP A 310 7.04 -19.10 14.60
C TRP A 310 6.15 -18.18 13.77
N ASN A 311 6.72 -17.25 13.00
CA ASN A 311 5.97 -16.42 12.04
C ASN A 311 5.32 -17.29 10.97
N VAL A 312 6.00 -18.36 10.54
CA VAL A 312 5.42 -19.34 9.62
C VAL A 312 4.24 -20.05 10.28
N VAL A 313 4.37 -20.53 11.52
CA VAL A 313 3.26 -21.20 12.22
C VAL A 313 2.06 -20.28 12.43
N ILE A 314 2.25 -19.00 12.77
CA ILE A 314 1.15 -18.03 12.93
C ILE A 314 0.50 -17.67 11.59
N GLY A 315 1.26 -17.68 10.50
CA GLY A 315 0.77 -17.38 9.15
C GLY A 315 1.19 -16.01 8.61
N ASP A 316 2.07 -15.30 9.30
CA ASP A 316 2.69 -14.06 8.79
C ASP A 316 3.64 -14.35 7.61
N MET A 317 4.23 -15.55 7.61
CA MET A 317 5.23 -16.01 6.63
C MET A 317 4.93 -17.42 6.15
N SER A 318 5.68 -17.84 5.14
CA SER A 318 5.74 -19.17 4.56
C SER A 318 7.19 -19.68 4.58
N ILE A 319 7.40 -20.99 4.44
CA ILE A 319 8.76 -21.54 4.32
C ILE A 319 9.44 -20.99 3.07
N VAL A 320 8.71 -21.02 1.94
CA VAL A 320 9.16 -20.48 0.66
C VAL A 320 8.35 -19.26 0.28
N GLY A 321 9.05 -18.17 -0.04
CA GLY A 321 8.44 -16.87 -0.33
C GLY A 321 9.48 -15.80 -0.61
N ASN A 322 9.01 -14.60 -0.96
CA ASN A 322 9.90 -13.45 -1.11
C ASN A 322 10.37 -12.96 0.25
N ARG A 323 11.61 -12.50 0.34
CA ARG A 323 12.16 -11.99 1.60
C ARG A 323 11.32 -10.79 2.10
N PRO A 324 10.86 -10.77 3.36
CA PRO A 324 10.15 -9.62 3.91
C PRO A 324 11.11 -8.44 4.13
N LEU A 325 10.66 -7.25 3.77
CA LEU A 325 11.50 -6.04 3.76
C LEU A 325 11.26 -5.16 4.98
N PRO A 326 12.28 -4.45 5.49
CA PRO A 326 12.09 -3.30 6.37
C PRO A 326 11.15 -2.25 5.79
N LEU A 327 10.44 -1.51 6.65
CA LEU A 327 9.51 -0.45 6.24
C LEU A 327 10.18 0.58 5.31
N TYR A 328 11.35 1.10 5.71
CA TYR A 328 12.10 2.09 4.92
C TYR A 328 12.58 1.55 3.56
N GLU A 329 12.79 0.24 3.42
CA GLU A 329 13.15 -0.41 2.15
C GLU A 329 11.90 -0.58 1.27
N ALA A 330 10.79 -1.01 1.87
CA ALA A 330 9.53 -1.20 1.16
C ALA A 330 8.94 0.12 0.66
N GLU A 331 9.12 1.23 1.39
CA GLU A 331 8.71 2.58 0.98
C GLU A 331 9.42 3.05 -0.29
N LYS A 332 10.67 2.61 -0.51
CA LYS A 332 11.45 2.92 -1.72
C LYS A 332 11.03 2.08 -2.95
N LEU A 333 10.25 1.02 -2.76
CA LEU A 333 9.91 0.03 -3.80
C LEU A 333 8.44 0.10 -4.22
N THR A 334 7.90 1.31 -4.35
CA THR A 334 6.49 1.56 -4.70
C THR A 334 6.22 1.66 -6.21
N THR A 335 7.26 1.62 -7.05
CA THR A 335 7.09 1.64 -8.51
C THR A 335 6.55 0.30 -9.03
N ASP A 336 5.75 0.33 -10.10
CA ASP A 336 5.16 -0.84 -10.77
C ASP A 336 6.17 -1.97 -11.06
N LYS A 337 7.42 -1.60 -11.39
CA LYS A 337 8.52 -2.55 -11.63
C LYS A 337 8.82 -3.44 -10.41
N TYR A 338 8.68 -2.90 -9.20
CA TYR A 338 9.13 -3.56 -7.97
C TYR A 338 7.97 -3.97 -7.05
N ALA A 339 6.80 -3.35 -7.19
CA ALA A 339 5.64 -3.62 -6.34
C ALA A 339 5.12 -5.07 -6.48
N LEU A 340 5.33 -5.72 -7.63
CA LEU A 340 4.89 -7.09 -7.89
C LEU A 340 5.43 -8.11 -6.88
N ARG A 341 6.60 -7.87 -6.26
CA ARG A 341 7.17 -8.76 -5.24
C ARG A 341 6.23 -8.97 -4.05
N PHE A 342 5.42 -7.97 -3.72
CA PHE A 342 4.55 -7.98 -2.55
C PHE A 342 3.29 -8.80 -2.79
N LEU A 343 3.08 -9.34 -4.00
CA LEU A 343 1.97 -10.25 -4.30
C LEU A 343 2.29 -11.71 -3.96
N ALA A 344 3.55 -12.01 -3.61
CA ALA A 344 3.97 -13.33 -3.17
C ALA A 344 3.96 -13.43 -1.64
N PRO A 345 3.82 -14.64 -1.06
CA PRO A 345 3.97 -14.82 0.38
C PRO A 345 5.37 -14.39 0.83
N ALA A 346 5.46 -13.81 2.03
CA ALA A 346 6.73 -13.59 2.69
C ALA A 346 7.38 -14.93 3.05
N GLY A 347 8.68 -15.09 2.80
CA GLY A 347 9.39 -16.35 2.95
C GLY A 347 10.65 -16.27 3.80
N ILE A 348 11.00 -17.39 4.43
CA ILE A 348 12.34 -17.59 5.03
C ILE A 348 13.38 -17.76 3.91
N THR A 349 13.08 -18.65 2.96
CA THR A 349 13.87 -18.84 1.74
C THR A 349 13.03 -18.46 0.51
N GLY A 350 13.70 -18.12 -0.58
CA GLY A 350 13.08 -17.61 -1.80
C GLY A 350 13.97 -17.85 -3.00
N LEU A 351 13.41 -17.65 -4.20
CA LEU A 351 14.07 -17.99 -5.46
C LEU A 351 15.45 -17.35 -5.58
N TRP A 352 15.56 -16.05 -5.32
CA TRP A 352 16.84 -15.36 -5.43
C TRP A 352 17.86 -15.81 -4.37
N GLN A 353 17.43 -16.20 -3.17
CA GLN A 353 18.34 -16.71 -2.13
C GLN A 353 18.97 -18.03 -2.56
N VAL A 354 18.23 -18.87 -3.30
CA VAL A 354 18.73 -20.12 -3.87
C VAL A 354 19.62 -19.86 -5.08
N GLU A 355 19.20 -18.98 -6.00
CA GLU A 355 19.97 -18.67 -7.22
C GLU A 355 21.29 -17.93 -6.92
N LYS A 356 21.30 -17.00 -5.96
CA LYS A 356 22.52 -16.29 -5.54
C LYS A 356 23.59 -17.24 -5.02
N ARG A 357 23.20 -18.25 -4.24
CA ARG A 357 24.13 -19.25 -3.67
C ARG A 357 24.77 -20.17 -4.73
N GLY A 358 24.30 -20.12 -5.98
CA GLY A 358 24.92 -20.78 -7.12
C GLY A 358 25.62 -19.84 -8.11
N LYS A 359 25.48 -18.52 -7.95
CA LYS A 359 25.97 -17.48 -8.87
C LYS A 359 26.47 -16.27 -8.07
N GLY A 360 27.75 -16.28 -7.72
CA GLY A 360 28.55 -15.19 -7.11
C GLY A 360 27.85 -13.89 -6.66
N GLU A 361 28.39 -12.73 -7.07
CA GLU A 361 27.77 -11.45 -6.76
C GLU A 361 26.57 -11.18 -7.69
N MET A 362 25.46 -10.73 -7.09
CA MET A 362 24.21 -10.44 -7.78
C MET A 362 23.77 -9.02 -7.43
N SER A 363 23.43 -8.24 -8.45
CA SER A 363 22.95 -6.86 -8.33
C SER A 363 21.61 -6.79 -7.60
N GLU A 364 21.26 -5.60 -7.10
CA GLU A 364 19.98 -5.39 -6.42
C GLU A 364 18.79 -5.57 -7.38
N GLU A 365 18.92 -5.11 -8.61
CA GLU A 365 17.87 -5.24 -9.62
C GLU A 365 17.58 -6.71 -9.96
N GLU A 366 18.61 -7.55 -10.10
CA GLU A 366 18.44 -8.98 -10.38
C GLU A 366 17.70 -9.71 -9.25
N ARG A 367 17.99 -9.38 -7.98
CA ARG A 367 17.29 -9.97 -6.83
C ARG A 367 15.80 -9.62 -6.87
N LEU A 368 15.48 -8.35 -7.14
CA LEU A 368 14.10 -7.88 -7.26
C LEU A 368 13.37 -8.53 -8.44
N MET A 369 14.05 -8.73 -9.56
CA MET A 369 13.48 -9.43 -10.71
C MET A 369 13.17 -10.89 -10.39
N LEU A 370 14.06 -11.59 -9.67
CA LEU A 370 13.82 -12.97 -9.22
C LEU A 370 12.65 -13.05 -8.22
N ASP A 371 12.51 -12.08 -7.32
CA ASP A 371 11.33 -11.96 -6.44
C ASP A 371 10.03 -11.80 -7.26
N ASN A 372 10.05 -11.01 -8.34
CA ASN A 372 8.90 -10.85 -9.25
C ASN A 372 8.60 -12.14 -10.05
N VAL A 373 9.63 -12.85 -10.49
CA VAL A 373 9.50 -14.14 -11.18
C VAL A 373 8.84 -15.16 -10.26
N TYR A 374 9.27 -15.22 -9.00
CA TYR A 374 8.63 -16.07 -8.01
C TYR A 374 7.17 -15.65 -7.77
N ALA A 375 6.89 -14.35 -7.61
CA ALA A 375 5.52 -13.86 -7.43
C ALA A 375 4.56 -14.33 -8.53
N ARG A 376 5.01 -14.37 -9.79
CA ARG A 376 4.21 -14.82 -10.94
C ARG A 376 4.04 -16.34 -11.03
N ASN A 377 5.06 -17.11 -10.65
CA ASN A 377 5.17 -18.54 -10.97
C ASN A 377 5.20 -19.46 -9.73
N HIS A 378 4.90 -18.95 -8.54
CA HIS A 378 4.95 -19.74 -7.32
C HIS A 378 3.91 -20.88 -7.35
N SER A 379 4.32 -22.07 -6.94
CA SER A 379 3.48 -23.26 -6.84
C SER A 379 4.05 -24.20 -5.79
N VAL A 380 3.21 -25.05 -5.19
CA VAL A 380 3.64 -25.98 -4.13
C VAL A 380 4.78 -26.87 -4.59
N MET A 381 4.75 -27.35 -5.84
CA MET A 381 5.83 -28.18 -6.40
C MET A 381 7.14 -27.41 -6.57
N ASN A 382 7.06 -26.15 -7.03
CA ASN A 382 8.24 -25.31 -7.13
C ASN A 382 8.84 -25.01 -5.75
N ASP A 383 7.99 -24.81 -4.73
CA ASP A 383 8.42 -24.57 -3.36
C ASP A 383 9.17 -25.77 -2.78
N ILE A 384 8.65 -26.99 -2.94
CA ILE A 384 9.35 -28.21 -2.52
C ILE A 384 10.72 -28.31 -3.19
N ARG A 385 10.80 -28.02 -4.49
CA ARG A 385 12.06 -28.00 -5.24
C ARG A 385 13.04 -26.97 -4.67
N LEU A 386 12.57 -25.78 -4.32
CA LEU A 386 13.39 -24.72 -3.72
C LEU A 386 13.89 -25.10 -2.33
N VAL A 387 13.05 -25.72 -1.48
CA VAL A 387 13.47 -26.25 -0.17
C VAL A 387 14.55 -27.32 -0.33
N LEU A 388 14.35 -28.28 -1.23
CA LEU A 388 15.32 -29.35 -1.49
C LEU A 388 16.66 -28.82 -2.03
N LYS A 389 16.64 -27.74 -2.82
CA LYS A 389 17.87 -27.04 -3.23
C LYS A 389 18.53 -26.28 -2.08
N THR A 390 17.74 -25.82 -1.11
CA THR A 390 18.24 -25.03 0.03
C THR A 390 18.95 -25.91 1.08
N ILE A 391 18.45 -27.12 1.37
CA ILE A 391 18.97 -27.98 2.47
C ILE A 391 20.45 -28.38 2.28
N PRO A 392 20.90 -28.93 1.13
CA PRO A 392 22.32 -29.28 0.92
C PRO A 392 23.22 -28.04 0.95
N ALA A 393 22.71 -26.91 0.47
CA ALA A 393 23.43 -25.64 0.42
C ALA A 393 23.59 -24.96 1.80
N LEU A 394 22.85 -25.36 2.84
CA LEU A 394 23.08 -24.92 4.22
C LEU A 394 24.37 -25.51 4.82
N PHE A 395 24.85 -26.63 4.28
CA PHE A 395 26.09 -27.28 4.71
C PHE A 395 27.32 -26.84 3.90
N GLN A 396 27.13 -26.13 2.79
CA GLN A 396 28.21 -25.49 2.05
C GLN A 396 28.55 -24.14 2.70
N LYS A 397 29.71 -24.09 3.37
CA LYS A 397 30.24 -22.86 3.97
C LYS A 397 30.59 -21.86 2.86
N GLU A 398 29.80 -20.81 2.71
CA GLU A 398 30.29 -19.58 2.11
C GLU A 398 30.72 -18.63 3.23
N ASN A 399 32.01 -18.30 3.25
CA ASN A 399 32.54 -17.24 4.11
C ASN A 399 31.88 -15.92 3.68
N VAL A 400 31.15 -15.29 4.60
CA VAL A 400 30.57 -13.94 4.46
C VAL A 400 31.59 -12.87 4.82
#